data_AF-A0A4P6FTC5-F1
#
_entry.id   AF-A0A4P6FTC5-F1
#
_cell.length_a   1.000
_cell.length_b   1.000
_cell.length_c   1.000
_cell.angle_alpha   90.00
_cell.angle_beta   90.00
_cell.angle_gamma   90.00
#
_symmetry.space_group_name_H-M   'P 1'
#
loop_
_entity.id
_entity.type
_entity.pdbx_description
1 polymer ?
#
loop_
_entity_poly.entity_id
_entity_poly.type
_entity_poly.pdbx_seq_one_letter_code
_entity_poly.pdbx_strand_id
1 'polypeptide(L)'
;MDASENAAGEAIAREMALLGAAIVLVQKFEFALYGIVAELSQLPGREGKRYKDLEPEAFLRGNPSDLKVTLGQLAKEFGAPLLLASNELDRLVADRNLIAHNYWRVFHADIQGVAKRDDAEEFLTGFIALVEHLLKVISGLLTRLRIAAAEKEGRAAEITLGEDDLANMLLYHGHVHRVLTFTHEPDGSVTVGPPAESPTADECKP
;
A
#
# COMPACT_ATOMS: atom_id res chain seq x y z
N MET A 1 29.77 32.57 -6.31
CA MET A 1 28.84 31.46 -6.11
C MET A 1 28.75 30.75 -7.44
N ASP A 2 29.36 29.58 -7.50
CA ASP A 2 29.61 28.85 -8.75
C ASP A 2 28.34 28.14 -9.22
N ALA A 3 28.16 28.00 -10.53
CA ALA A 3 26.97 27.35 -11.11
C ALA A 3 26.86 25.87 -10.66
N SER A 4 27.99 25.23 -10.37
CA SER A 4 28.03 23.85 -9.86
C SER A 4 27.56 23.72 -8.40
N GLU A 5 27.85 24.72 -7.56
CA GLU A 5 27.36 24.74 -6.17
C GLU A 5 25.84 24.93 -6.13
N ASN A 6 25.30 25.74 -7.05
CA ASN A 6 23.86 25.92 -7.18
C ASN A 6 23.16 24.64 -7.68
N ALA A 7 23.72 23.95 -8.68
CA ALA A 7 23.17 22.69 -9.19
C ALA A 7 23.18 21.56 -8.14
N ALA A 8 24.25 21.46 -7.34
CA ALA A 8 24.31 20.47 -6.25
C ALA A 8 23.29 20.76 -5.15
N GLY A 9 23.10 22.04 -4.79
CA GLY A 9 22.06 22.45 -3.84
C GLY A 9 20.65 22.14 -4.32
N GLU A 10 20.36 22.37 -5.60
CA GLU A 10 19.06 22.05 -6.22
C GLU A 10 18.78 20.54 -6.25
N ALA A 11 19.80 19.71 -6.51
CA ALA A 11 19.66 18.25 -6.48
C ALA A 11 19.33 17.73 -5.08
N ILE A 12 20.03 18.22 -4.05
CA ILE A 12 19.75 17.85 -2.65
C ILE A 12 18.33 18.27 -2.25
N ALA A 13 17.91 19.50 -2.58
CA ALA A 13 16.58 19.99 -2.26
C ALA A 13 15.48 19.14 -2.93
N ARG A 14 15.68 18.75 -4.19
CA ARG A 14 14.77 17.87 -4.92
C ARG A 14 14.68 16.50 -4.28
N GLU A 15 15.80 15.89 -3.94
CA GLU A 15 15.81 14.59 -3.29
C GLU A 15 15.09 14.61 -1.94
N MET A 16 15.31 15.66 -1.13
CA MET A 16 14.59 15.86 0.13
C MET A 16 13.08 16.01 -0.10
N ALA A 17 12.67 16.73 -1.14
CA ALA A 17 11.25 16.88 -1.48
C ALA A 17 10.62 15.54 -1.87
N LEU A 18 11.32 14.72 -2.68
CA LEU A 18 10.87 13.38 -3.05
C LEU A 18 10.79 12.46 -1.82
N LEU A 19 11.78 12.50 -0.94
CA LEU A 19 11.79 11.70 0.28
C LEU A 19 10.60 12.07 1.21
N GLY A 20 10.34 13.37 1.36
CA GLY A 20 9.20 13.87 2.12
C GLY A 20 7.86 13.43 1.50
N ALA A 21 7.72 13.54 0.18
CA ALA A 21 6.52 13.11 -0.54
C ALA A 21 6.28 11.59 -0.39
N ALA A 22 7.34 10.78 -0.53
CA ALA A 22 7.29 9.33 -0.35
C ALA A 22 6.77 8.94 1.04
N ILE A 23 7.31 9.56 2.11
CA ILE A 23 6.89 9.29 3.49
C ILE A 23 5.42 9.65 3.71
N VAL A 24 4.98 10.83 3.25
CA VAL A 24 3.60 11.28 3.44
C VAL A 24 2.62 10.40 2.68
N LEU A 25 2.94 10.04 1.43
CA LEU A 25 2.05 9.21 0.61
C LEU A 25 1.89 7.81 1.20
N VAL A 26 2.98 7.18 1.65
CA VAL A 26 2.87 5.83 2.22
C VAL A 26 2.13 5.84 3.55
N GLN A 27 2.24 6.91 4.34
CA GLN A 27 1.41 7.08 5.55
C GLN A 27 -0.08 7.22 5.23
N LYS A 28 -0.45 7.90 4.13
CA LYS A 28 -1.86 7.95 3.68
C LYS A 28 -2.37 6.57 3.30
N PHE A 29 -1.54 5.77 2.63
CA PHE A 29 -1.90 4.39 2.29
C PHE A 29 -2.05 3.53 3.55
N GLU A 30 -1.08 3.61 4.46
CA GLU A 30 -1.08 2.91 5.74
C GLU A 30 -2.32 3.28 6.57
N PHE A 31 -2.69 4.55 6.63
CA PHE A 31 -3.90 5.03 7.29
C PHE A 31 -5.18 4.44 6.67
N ALA A 32 -5.30 4.46 5.34
CA ALA A 32 -6.47 3.90 4.65
C ALA A 32 -6.63 2.40 4.94
N LEU A 33 -5.53 1.64 4.87
CA LEU A 33 -5.54 0.21 5.19
C LEU A 33 -5.87 -0.03 6.67
N TYR A 34 -5.28 0.76 7.56
CA TYR A 34 -5.54 0.70 8.99
C TYR A 34 -7.04 0.90 9.30
N GLY A 35 -7.69 1.89 8.67
CA GLY A 35 -9.11 2.14 8.88
C GLY A 35 -10.01 1.00 8.42
N ILE A 36 -9.72 0.38 7.27
CA ILE A 36 -10.46 -0.81 6.81
C ILE A 36 -10.28 -1.96 7.79
N VAL A 37 -9.05 -2.17 8.28
CA VAL A 37 -8.73 -3.26 9.20
C VAL A 37 -9.38 -3.04 10.57
N ALA A 38 -9.44 -1.80 11.07
CA ALA A 38 -10.15 -1.46 12.29
C ALA A 38 -11.60 -1.98 12.26
N GLU A 39 -12.33 -1.70 11.18
CA GLU A 39 -13.70 -2.18 10.98
C GLU A 39 -13.77 -3.72 10.84
N LEU A 40 -12.88 -4.32 10.04
CA LEU A 40 -12.90 -5.77 9.80
C LEU A 40 -12.51 -6.60 11.02
N SER A 41 -11.66 -6.06 11.90
CA SER A 41 -11.18 -6.73 13.11
C SER A 41 -12.29 -6.92 14.16
N GLN A 42 -13.36 -6.13 14.06
CA GLN A 42 -14.55 -6.22 14.91
C GLN A 42 -15.51 -7.35 14.46
N LEU A 43 -15.28 -7.95 13.28
CA LEU A 43 -16.15 -9.00 12.76
C LEU A 43 -15.93 -10.35 13.49
N PRO A 44 -17.01 -11.13 13.73
CA PRO A 44 -16.91 -12.44 14.37
C PRO A 44 -15.96 -13.38 13.59
N GLY A 45 -15.02 -14.02 14.29
CA GLY A 45 -14.09 -14.99 13.71
C GLY A 45 -12.78 -14.41 13.17
N ARG A 46 -12.55 -13.09 13.26
CA ARG A 46 -11.27 -12.43 12.94
C ARG A 46 -10.58 -11.81 14.16
N GLU A 47 -10.85 -12.36 15.33
CA GLU A 47 -10.32 -11.90 16.63
C GLU A 47 -8.84 -12.24 16.84
N GLY A 48 -7.95 -11.60 16.08
CA GLY A 48 -6.55 -11.51 16.46
C GLY A 48 -6.39 -10.51 17.59
N LYS A 49 -5.90 -10.92 18.77
CA LYS A 49 -5.63 -10.00 19.91
C LYS A 49 -4.85 -8.73 19.53
N ARG A 50 -4.03 -8.81 18.46
CA ARG A 50 -3.21 -7.70 17.93
C ARG A 50 -4.02 -6.62 17.21
N TYR A 51 -5.11 -6.98 16.55
CA TYR A 51 -5.94 -6.06 15.77
C TYR A 51 -7.20 -5.63 16.52
N LYS A 52 -7.39 -6.14 17.74
CA LYS A 52 -8.47 -5.74 18.63
C LYS A 52 -8.23 -4.29 19.09
N ASP A 53 -9.29 -3.48 19.06
CA ASP A 53 -9.29 -2.08 19.48
C ASP A 53 -8.39 -1.17 18.59
N LEU A 54 -8.28 -1.48 17.30
CA LEU A 54 -7.73 -0.52 16.33
C LEU A 54 -8.79 0.53 16.03
N GLU A 55 -8.41 1.80 16.12
CA GLU A 55 -9.28 2.95 15.85
C GLU A 55 -8.56 3.90 14.89
N PRO A 56 -9.17 4.34 13.77
CA PRO A 56 -8.54 5.29 12.86
C PRO A 56 -8.02 6.55 13.56
N GLU A 57 -8.74 7.02 14.58
CA GLU A 57 -8.35 8.16 15.42
C GLU A 57 -7.03 7.92 16.14
N ALA A 58 -6.74 6.68 16.56
CA ALA A 58 -5.47 6.34 17.20
C ALA A 58 -4.30 6.50 16.23
N PHE A 59 -4.51 6.28 14.93
CA PHE A 59 -3.48 6.53 13.92
C PHE A 59 -3.18 8.03 13.74
N LEU A 60 -4.21 8.89 13.82
CA LEU A 60 -4.07 10.33 13.59
C LEU A 60 -3.66 11.13 14.83
N ARG A 61 -4.14 10.72 16.01
CA ARG A 61 -4.03 11.47 17.26
C ARG A 61 -3.26 10.74 18.36
N GLY A 62 -3.03 9.44 18.19
CA GLY A 62 -2.33 8.63 19.17
C GLY A 62 -0.85 8.99 19.28
N ASN A 63 -0.24 8.55 20.39
CA ASN A 63 1.21 8.56 20.46
C ASN A 63 1.75 7.52 19.46
N PRO A 64 2.83 7.78 18.71
CA PRO A 64 3.45 6.76 17.86
C PRO A 64 3.79 5.45 18.59
N SER A 65 3.98 5.48 19.93
CA SER A 65 4.12 4.28 20.75
C SER A 65 2.86 3.39 20.82
N ASP A 66 1.70 3.97 20.53
CA ASP A 66 0.38 3.34 20.63
C ASP A 66 -0.06 2.75 19.28
N LEU A 67 0.69 3.01 18.20
CA LEU A 67 0.53 2.35 16.91
C LEU A 67 0.96 0.87 17.04
N LYS A 68 0.00 0.02 17.43
CA LYS A 68 0.22 -1.40 17.72
C LYS A 68 0.61 -2.25 16.51
N VAL A 69 0.40 -1.74 15.29
CA VAL A 69 0.47 -2.53 14.05
C VAL A 69 1.19 -1.76 12.96
N THR A 70 2.14 -2.41 12.29
CA THR A 70 2.89 -1.83 11.16
C THR A 70 2.23 -2.14 9.82
N LEU A 71 2.50 -1.32 8.80
CA LEU A 71 2.09 -1.59 7.41
C LEU A 71 2.38 -3.04 6.95
N GLY A 72 3.58 -3.56 7.26
CA GLY A 72 3.94 -4.93 6.88
C GLY A 72 3.08 -6.00 7.57
N GLN A 73 2.63 -5.77 8.80
CA GLN A 73 1.72 -6.67 9.50
C GLN A 73 0.31 -6.58 8.92
N LEU A 74 -0.18 -5.37 8.61
CA LEU A 74 -1.47 -5.18 7.95
C LEU A 74 -1.50 -5.85 6.57
N ALA A 75 -0.46 -5.62 5.75
CA ALA A 75 -0.35 -6.20 4.41
C ALA A 75 -0.34 -7.73 4.46
N LYS A 76 0.42 -8.33 5.38
CA LYS A 76 0.50 -9.78 5.53
C LYS A 76 -0.84 -10.41 5.92
N GLU A 77 -1.56 -9.81 6.87
CA GLU A 77 -2.78 -10.40 7.42
C GLU A 77 -4.01 -10.12 6.55
N PHE A 78 -4.11 -8.89 6.03
CA PHE A 78 -5.32 -8.40 5.36
C PHE A 78 -5.16 -8.24 3.85
N GLY A 79 -3.95 -8.38 3.30
CA GLY A 79 -3.70 -8.31 1.86
C GLY A 79 -4.58 -9.28 1.09
N ALA A 80 -4.53 -10.57 1.41
CA ALA A 80 -5.34 -11.58 0.71
C ALA A 80 -6.86 -11.42 0.97
N PRO A 81 -7.34 -11.26 2.23
CA PRO A 81 -8.75 -11.01 2.51
C PRO A 81 -9.36 -9.78 1.81
N LEU A 82 -8.55 -8.76 1.52
CA LEU A 82 -8.97 -7.54 0.82
C LEU A 82 -8.72 -7.59 -0.69
N LEU A 83 -8.15 -8.69 -1.19
CA LEU A 83 -7.70 -8.85 -2.57
C LEU A 83 -6.70 -7.76 -2.99
N LEU A 84 -5.81 -7.39 -2.08
CA LEU A 84 -4.70 -6.46 -2.27
C LEU A 84 -3.32 -7.16 -2.31
N ALA A 85 -3.27 -8.44 -1.91
CA ALA A 85 -2.05 -9.25 -1.93
C ALA A 85 -1.51 -9.34 -3.36
N SER A 86 -0.33 -8.77 -3.56
CA SER A 86 0.30 -8.62 -4.86
C SER A 86 1.79 -8.30 -4.69
N ASN A 87 2.58 -8.58 -5.73
CA ASN A 87 3.99 -8.16 -5.79
C ASN A 87 4.15 -6.64 -5.62
N GLU A 88 3.13 -5.86 -6.02
CA GLU A 88 3.08 -4.40 -5.87
C GLU A 88 3.03 -4.01 -4.38
N LEU A 89 2.17 -4.67 -3.59
CA LEU A 89 2.07 -4.44 -2.15
C LEU A 89 3.31 -4.92 -1.40
N ASP A 90 3.87 -6.07 -1.79
CA ASP A 90 5.09 -6.60 -1.18
C ASP A 90 6.28 -5.65 -1.43
N ARG A 91 6.40 -5.14 -2.66
CA ARG A 91 7.39 -4.12 -3.03
C ARG A 91 7.19 -2.83 -2.24
N LEU A 92 5.95 -2.34 -2.11
CA LEU A 92 5.66 -1.15 -1.31
C LEU A 92 6.19 -1.30 0.13
N VAL A 93 5.93 -2.44 0.78
CA VAL A 93 6.38 -2.70 2.15
C VAL A 93 7.91 -2.74 2.23
N ALA A 94 8.57 -3.44 1.29
CA ALA A 94 10.02 -3.53 1.24
C ALA A 94 10.70 -2.17 1.03
N ASP A 95 10.24 -1.41 0.03
CA ASP A 95 10.80 -0.11 -0.32
C ASP A 95 10.54 0.92 0.80
N ARG A 96 9.37 0.89 1.45
CA ARG A 96 9.07 1.72 2.63
C ARG A 96 10.02 1.45 3.78
N ASN A 97 10.33 0.18 4.04
CA ASN A 97 11.29 -0.20 5.09
C ASN A 97 12.72 0.23 4.73
N LEU A 98 13.10 0.16 3.45
CA LEU A 98 14.37 0.71 2.97
C LEU A 98 14.43 2.22 3.24
N ILE A 99 13.39 2.97 2.83
CA ILE A 99 13.29 4.42 3.04
C ILE A 99 13.41 4.76 4.52
N ALA A 100 12.65 4.08 5.38
CA ALA A 100 12.58 4.39 6.81
C ALA A 100 13.85 4.02 7.59
N HIS A 101 14.57 2.97 7.19
CA HIS A 101 15.63 2.40 8.02
C HIS A 101 17.03 2.42 7.39
N ASN A 102 17.13 2.48 6.07
CA ASN A 102 18.37 2.23 5.36
C ASN A 102 18.72 3.26 4.27
N TYR A 103 17.85 4.23 3.98
CA TYR A 103 17.99 5.15 2.85
C TYR A 103 19.37 5.82 2.78
N TRP A 104 19.77 6.51 3.85
CA TRP A 104 21.08 7.18 3.91
C TRP A 104 22.23 6.20 3.68
N ARG A 105 22.16 5.00 4.27
CA ARG A 105 23.20 3.98 4.15
C ARG A 105 23.33 3.46 2.73
N VAL A 106 22.23 3.34 2.00
CA VAL A 106 22.19 2.76 0.66
C VAL A 106 22.59 3.77 -0.41
N PHE A 107 22.18 5.03 -0.29
CA PHE A 107 22.37 6.04 -1.34
C PHE A 107 23.52 7.02 -1.07
N HIS A 108 23.85 7.29 0.21
CA HIS A 108 24.76 8.39 0.57
C HIS A 108 25.99 7.97 1.37
N ALA A 109 25.89 6.96 2.23
CA ALA A 109 27.00 6.56 3.08
C ALA A 109 28.11 5.89 2.25
N ASP A 110 29.32 6.41 2.35
CA ASP A 110 30.51 5.82 1.73
C ASP A 110 31.16 4.82 2.69
N ILE A 111 30.62 3.59 2.72
CA ILE A 111 31.08 2.50 3.59
C ILE A 111 31.52 1.32 2.73
N GLN A 112 32.76 0.87 2.90
CA GLN A 112 33.29 -0.30 2.19
C GLN A 112 32.46 -1.55 2.45
N GLY A 113 32.10 -2.27 1.38
CA GLY A 113 31.37 -3.54 1.45
C GLY A 113 29.84 -3.42 1.51
N VAL A 114 29.30 -2.19 1.51
CA VAL A 114 27.85 -1.95 1.36
C VAL A 114 27.54 -1.71 -0.11
N ALA A 115 26.51 -2.38 -0.65
CA ALA A 115 26.03 -2.12 -2.00
C ALA A 115 25.43 -0.71 -2.07
N LYS A 116 26.16 0.20 -2.71
CA LYS A 116 25.71 1.57 -2.95
C LYS A 116 24.83 1.63 -4.18
N ARG A 117 23.80 2.47 -4.11
CA ARG A 117 22.92 2.81 -5.21
C ARG A 117 23.07 4.27 -5.56
N ASP A 118 23.11 4.58 -6.85
CA ASP A 118 23.25 5.94 -7.37
C ASP A 118 21.95 6.44 -8.04
N ASP A 119 20.86 5.69 -7.90
CA ASP A 119 19.55 5.90 -8.54
C ASP A 119 18.48 6.44 -7.57
N ALA A 120 18.87 7.26 -6.60
CA ALA A 120 18.00 7.77 -5.53
C ALA A 120 16.70 8.44 -6.04
N GLU A 121 16.83 9.36 -7.01
CA GLU A 121 15.70 10.09 -7.58
C GLU A 121 14.73 9.16 -8.34
N GLU A 122 15.26 8.23 -9.13
CA GLU A 122 14.45 7.24 -9.86
C GLU A 122 13.73 6.29 -8.90
N PHE A 123 14.44 5.81 -7.89
CA PHE A 123 13.88 4.96 -6.84
C PHE A 123 12.72 5.65 -6.12
N LEU A 124 12.92 6.89 -5.65
CA LEU A 124 11.87 7.63 -4.94
C LEU A 124 10.69 7.96 -5.85
N THR A 125 10.93 8.34 -7.10
CA THR A 125 9.87 8.64 -8.07
C THR A 125 9.03 7.39 -8.37
N GLY A 126 9.70 6.24 -8.58
CA GLY A 126 9.03 4.95 -8.77
C GLY A 126 8.23 4.51 -7.56
N PHE A 127 8.77 4.71 -6.35
CA PHE A 127 8.06 4.44 -5.10
C PHE A 127 6.81 5.31 -4.96
N ILE A 128 6.92 6.62 -5.21
CA ILE A 128 5.78 7.56 -5.18
C ILE A 128 4.68 7.11 -6.15
N ALA A 129 5.04 6.81 -7.40
CA ALA A 129 4.08 6.36 -8.40
C ALA A 129 3.38 5.05 -8.00
N LEU A 130 4.12 4.12 -7.41
CA LEU A 130 3.56 2.88 -6.87
C LEU A 130 2.55 3.15 -5.74
N VAL A 131 2.90 4.02 -4.79
CA VAL A 131 2.01 4.37 -3.67
C VAL A 131 0.76 5.07 -4.17
N GLU A 132 0.89 6.00 -5.11
CA GLU A 132 -0.25 6.70 -5.72
C GLU A 132 -1.18 5.73 -6.47
N HIS A 133 -0.62 4.75 -7.17
CA HIS A 133 -1.41 3.69 -7.79
C HIS A 133 -2.20 2.89 -6.74
N LEU A 134 -1.52 2.42 -5.70
CA LEU A 134 -2.14 1.62 -4.64
C LEU A 134 -3.15 2.44 -3.81
N LEU A 135 -2.94 3.75 -3.66
CA LEU A 135 -3.92 4.67 -3.07
C LEU A 135 -5.22 4.72 -3.90
N LYS A 136 -5.12 4.75 -5.23
CA LYS A 136 -6.31 4.70 -6.10
C LYS A 136 -7.02 3.35 -6.00
N VAL A 137 -6.25 2.25 -5.94
CA VAL A 137 -6.79 0.89 -5.74
C VAL A 137 -7.54 0.77 -4.41
N ILE A 138 -6.96 1.22 -3.30
CA ILE A 138 -7.62 1.16 -1.98
C ILE A 138 -8.82 2.12 -1.89
N SER A 139 -8.77 3.28 -2.55
CA SER A 139 -9.95 4.16 -2.69
C SER A 139 -11.09 3.49 -3.47
N GLY A 140 -10.77 2.70 -4.50
CA GLY A 140 -11.75 1.89 -5.23
C GLY A 140 -12.40 0.83 -4.35
N LEU A 141 -11.59 0.13 -3.53
CA LEU A 141 -12.08 -0.81 -2.51
C LEU A 141 -13.02 -0.11 -1.51
N LEU A 142 -12.60 1.02 -0.93
CA LEU A 142 -13.43 1.80 0.01
C LEU A 142 -14.76 2.20 -0.61
N THR A 143 -14.75 2.64 -1.87
CA THR A 143 -15.97 2.99 -2.59
C THR A 143 -16.89 1.78 -2.74
N ARG A 144 -16.33 0.60 -3.06
CA ARG A 144 -17.11 -0.63 -3.18
C ARG A 144 -17.71 -1.05 -1.85
N LEU A 145 -16.94 -0.96 -0.75
CA LEU A 145 -17.41 -1.24 0.60
C LEU A 145 -18.54 -0.28 1.01
N ARG A 146 -18.42 1.02 0.69
CA ARG A 146 -19.46 2.03 0.94
C ARG A 146 -20.77 1.69 0.22
N ILE A 147 -20.70 1.29 -1.04
CA ILE A 147 -21.88 0.87 -1.82
C ILE A 147 -22.50 -0.38 -1.19
N ALA A 148 -21.71 -1.40 -0.89
CA ALA A 148 -22.20 -2.65 -0.32
C ALA A 148 -22.87 -2.43 1.06
N ALA A 149 -22.32 -1.54 1.88
CA ALA A 149 -22.94 -1.15 3.15
C ALA A 149 -24.28 -0.43 2.93
N ALA A 150 -24.33 0.53 2.00
CA ALA A 150 -25.56 1.26 1.68
C ALA A 150 -26.66 0.35 1.10
N GLU A 151 -26.29 -0.61 0.24
CA GLU A 151 -27.21 -1.64 -0.28
C GLU A 151 -27.78 -2.49 0.85
N LYS A 152 -26.93 -2.95 1.78
CA LYS A 152 -27.34 -3.73 2.95
C LYS A 152 -28.30 -2.96 3.86
N GLU A 153 -28.13 -1.64 3.97
CA GLU A 153 -28.97 -0.75 4.79
C GLU A 153 -30.19 -0.20 4.05
N GLY A 154 -30.37 -0.52 2.76
CA GLY A 154 -31.47 0.02 1.94
C GLY A 154 -31.35 1.51 1.60
N ARG A 155 -30.14 2.07 1.70
CA ARG A 155 -29.81 3.49 1.49
C ARG A 155 -28.99 3.76 0.24
N ALA A 156 -28.98 2.83 -0.71
CA ALA A 156 -28.21 2.93 -1.95
C ALA A 156 -28.50 4.23 -2.75
N ALA A 157 -29.74 4.72 -2.69
CA ALA A 157 -30.15 5.96 -3.38
C ALA A 157 -29.48 7.23 -2.82
N GLU A 158 -28.89 7.18 -1.62
CA GLU A 158 -28.19 8.31 -0.99
C GLU A 158 -26.70 8.38 -1.42
N ILE A 159 -26.19 7.34 -2.08
CA ILE A 159 -24.80 7.33 -2.53
C ILE A 159 -24.68 8.09 -3.85
N THR A 160 -23.94 9.18 -3.81
CA THR A 160 -23.49 9.89 -5.01
C THR A 160 -22.03 9.53 -5.28
N LEU A 161 -21.75 9.01 -6.48
CA LEU A 161 -20.40 8.67 -6.92
C LEU A 161 -19.89 9.74 -7.90
N GLY A 162 -18.68 10.24 -7.67
CA GLY A 162 -17.99 11.11 -8.63
C GLY A 162 -17.28 10.32 -9.73
N GLU A 163 -16.74 11.02 -10.73
CA GLU A 163 -15.93 10.39 -11.79
C GLU A 163 -14.69 9.68 -11.22
N ASP A 164 -14.03 10.28 -10.23
CA ASP A 164 -12.87 9.70 -9.55
C ASP A 164 -13.23 8.41 -8.79
N ASP A 165 -14.41 8.35 -8.17
CA ASP A 165 -14.90 7.15 -7.47
C ASP A 165 -15.04 5.99 -8.47
N LEU A 166 -15.64 6.26 -9.64
CA LEU A 166 -15.83 5.27 -10.70
C LEU A 166 -14.49 4.81 -11.28
N ALA A 167 -13.57 5.75 -11.56
CA ALA A 167 -12.24 5.43 -12.07
C ALA A 167 -11.44 4.57 -11.08
N ASN A 168 -11.48 4.91 -9.79
CA ASN A 168 -10.81 4.15 -8.74
C ASN A 168 -11.42 2.76 -8.55
N MET A 169 -12.75 2.63 -8.63
CA MET A 169 -13.41 1.32 -8.61
C MET A 169 -12.94 0.43 -9.77
N LEU A 170 -12.81 0.97 -10.98
CA LEU A 170 -12.28 0.23 -12.13
C LEU A 170 -10.83 -0.21 -11.90
N LEU A 171 -10.00 0.63 -11.29
CA LEU A 171 -8.64 0.28 -10.92
C LEU A 171 -8.60 -0.85 -9.88
N TYR A 172 -9.48 -0.81 -8.87
CA TYR A 172 -9.61 -1.92 -7.92
C TYR A 172 -10.05 -3.22 -8.61
N HIS A 173 -11.07 -3.17 -9.47
CA HIS A 173 -11.50 -4.35 -10.24
C HIS A 173 -10.39 -4.91 -11.13
N GLY A 174 -9.66 -4.03 -11.82
CA GLY A 174 -8.50 -4.42 -12.63
C GLY A 174 -7.39 -5.04 -11.77
N HIS A 175 -7.15 -4.53 -10.56
CA HIS A 175 -6.20 -5.12 -9.61
C HIS A 175 -6.66 -6.52 -9.17
N VAL A 176 -7.92 -6.65 -8.75
CA VAL A 176 -8.54 -7.93 -8.36
C VAL A 176 -8.40 -8.97 -9.47
N HIS A 177 -8.64 -8.59 -10.72
CA HIS A 177 -8.51 -9.50 -11.86
C HIS A 177 -7.05 -9.94 -12.11
N ARG A 178 -6.05 -9.10 -11.77
CA ARG A 178 -4.64 -9.49 -11.90
C ARG A 178 -4.20 -10.45 -10.82
N VAL A 179 -4.76 -10.31 -9.61
CA VAL A 179 -4.34 -11.14 -8.47
C VAL A 179 -5.08 -12.47 -8.46
N LEU A 180 -6.35 -12.51 -8.86
CA LEU A 180 -7.14 -13.74 -8.93
C LEU A 180 -6.80 -14.59 -10.16
N THR A 181 -6.80 -15.92 -9.97
CA THR A 181 -6.69 -16.87 -11.07
C THR A 181 -8.10 -17.27 -11.53
N PHE A 182 -8.38 -17.16 -12.83
CA PHE A 182 -9.63 -17.61 -13.42
C PHE A 182 -9.38 -18.87 -14.21
N THR A 183 -10.02 -19.98 -13.82
CA THR A 183 -9.98 -21.24 -14.55
C THR A 183 -11.29 -21.39 -15.31
N HIS A 184 -11.20 -21.53 -16.63
CA HIS A 184 -12.34 -21.81 -17.48
C HIS A 184 -12.52 -23.33 -17.56
N GLU A 185 -13.68 -23.81 -17.10
CA GLU A 185 -14.04 -25.21 -17.18
C GLU A 185 -14.59 -25.55 -18.58
N PRO A 186 -14.50 -26.81 -19.03
CA PRO A 186 -15.00 -27.24 -20.34
C PRO A 186 -16.50 -27.04 -20.54
N ASP A 187 -17.27 -26.91 -19.47
CA ASP A 187 -18.71 -26.65 -19.48
C ASP A 187 -19.06 -25.16 -19.64
N GLY A 188 -18.05 -24.29 -19.74
CA GLY A 188 -18.19 -22.84 -19.86
C GLY A 188 -18.32 -22.11 -18.53
N SER A 189 -18.27 -22.81 -17.40
CA SER A 189 -18.19 -22.18 -16.07
C SER A 189 -16.79 -21.61 -15.81
N VAL A 190 -16.73 -20.61 -14.93
CA VAL A 190 -15.47 -19.99 -14.49
C VAL A 190 -15.32 -20.22 -13.01
N THR A 191 -14.25 -20.89 -12.61
CA THR A 191 -13.87 -21.01 -11.20
C THR A 191 -12.81 -19.97 -10.88
N VAL A 192 -12.95 -19.35 -9.71
CA VAL A 192 -12.03 -18.33 -9.22
C VAL A 192 -11.15 -18.97 -8.17
N GLY A 193 -9.86 -19.12 -8.49
CA GLY A 193 -8.83 -19.59 -7.58
C GLY A 193 -8.38 -18.48 -6.62
N PRO A 194 -7.73 -18.84 -5.50
CA PRO A 194 -7.11 -17.87 -4.61
C PRO A 194 -6.08 -17.01 -5.38
N PRO A 195 -5.71 -15.83 -4.84
CA PRO A 195 -4.66 -15.04 -5.45
C PRO A 195 -3.40 -15.89 -5.61
N ALA A 196 -2.71 -15.74 -6.75
CA ALA A 196 -1.45 -16.45 -6.96
C ALA A 196 -0.54 -16.18 -5.76
N GLU A 197 -0.11 -17.24 -5.06
CA GLU A 197 0.73 -17.07 -3.87
C GLU A 197 1.97 -16.27 -4.27
N SER A 198 2.23 -15.15 -3.57
CA SER A 198 3.51 -14.45 -3.70
C SER A 198 4.61 -15.50 -3.46
N PRO A 199 5.60 -15.65 -4.36
CA PRO A 199 6.66 -16.63 -4.18
C PRO A 199 7.31 -16.39 -2.82
N THR A 200 7.31 -17.43 -1.98
CA THR A 200 7.92 -17.35 -0.65
C THR A 200 9.39 -16.97 -0.79
N ALA A 201 9.90 -16.14 0.12
CA ALA A 201 11.25 -15.59 0.10
C ALA A 201 12.40 -16.65 0.12
N ASP A 202 12.09 -17.95 0.10
CA ASP A 202 13.07 -19.03 -0.03
C ASP A 202 13.43 -19.36 -1.49
N GLU A 203 12.70 -18.85 -2.48
CA GLU A 203 13.01 -19.07 -3.91
C GLU A 203 13.98 -18.03 -4.51
N CYS A 204 14.42 -17.05 -3.70
CA CYS A 204 15.50 -16.13 -4.05
C CYS A 204 16.71 -16.35 -3.15
N LYS A 205 17.40 -17.48 -3.35
CA LYS A 205 18.82 -17.58 -3.04
C LYS A 205 19.60 -17.76 -4.35
N PRO A 206 20.78 -17.11 -4.48
CA PRO A 206 21.59 -17.15 -5.69
C PRO A 206 22.06 -18.57 -6.04
#